data_AF-A0A4R2II96-F1
#
_entry.id   AF-A0A4R2II96-F1
#
_cell.length_a   1.000
_cell.length_b   1.000
_cell.length_c   1.000
_cell.angle_alpha   90.00
_cell.angle_beta   90.00
_cell.angle_gamma   90.00
#
_symmetry.space_group_name_H-M   'P 1'
#
loop_
_entity.id
_entity.type
_entity.pdbx_description
1 polymer ?
#
loop_
_entity_poly.entity_id
_entity_poly.type
_entity_poly.pdbx_seq_one_letter_code
_entity_poly.pdbx_strand_id
1 'polypeptide(L)'
;MKHATKRRSALGVAGVTLLGLIIAPIVAPTASALENGLATTPAMGFNNWNSTHCRAEFTEQMVKGIADLFVSTGLKDAGYSYVNIDDCWAEPSRDGNGDLVANHTRFPNGIKAVADYVHGKGLKFGLYTSAGTVTCDTQGFPGGIGHEQQDANLFASWGVDYLKYDNCGDHLGQSAQQRYTAMRDALRATGRPILFSICEWGQNSPWTWAQSVGNSWRTTGDIADNWGSMLGIFKANVQLAVNSQRGGWNDPDMLEVGNGGMTDTEYRSHFSLWSMMNSPLLIGTDLRTASPATLAILTNRDVIALDQDSLGVQATEISATNGRHVLTKPLDNGDVAVALFNENGSTATISTTATAAGLGNASSFQLKDLWSKAVTSTTGTISASVPAHGTVVYRVSRAGTFTAPPAGTTQVSSLRASMSANGWGPVEIDRSNGEKAAGDGRTLTIGGTTYAHGLGVHSRSEVRYYLGGRCTTFQAWAGVDDETGNNGAVAMEVWASGTMRATAGVVHGTDGPKRVTADVTGAQYVNLAVLPTVDGPNYDHADWADATITCS
;
A
#
# COMPACT_ATOMS: atom_id res chain seq x y z
N MET A 1 -72.78 -61.26 22.37
CA MET A 1 -73.89 -60.71 23.18
C MET A 1 -73.58 -59.25 23.50
N LYS A 2 -74.57 -58.37 23.29
CA LYS A 2 -74.72 -56.99 23.83
C LYS A 2 -73.65 -55.98 23.40
N HIS A 3 -73.94 -55.18 22.38
CA HIS A 3 -74.67 -53.89 22.42
C HIS A 3 -73.79 -52.69 22.80
N ALA A 4 -73.54 -51.92 21.74
CA ALA A 4 -73.07 -50.55 21.65
C ALA A 4 -73.61 -49.57 22.70
N THR A 5 -72.80 -48.56 23.02
CA THR A 5 -73.30 -47.18 23.14
C THR A 5 -72.23 -46.18 22.69
N LYS A 6 -72.65 -45.30 21.76
CA LYS A 6 -71.90 -44.19 21.15
C LYS A 6 -71.71 -43.04 22.15
N ARG A 7 -70.66 -42.22 21.99
CA ARG A 7 -70.81 -40.77 21.74
C ARG A 7 -69.49 -40.06 21.35
N ARG A 8 -69.54 -39.55 20.11
CA ARG A 8 -68.86 -38.42 19.46
C ARG A 8 -67.90 -37.54 20.27
N SER A 9 -66.69 -37.37 19.72
CA SER A 9 -65.92 -36.13 19.78
C SER A 9 -65.36 -35.86 18.38
N ALA A 10 -65.66 -34.69 17.82
CA ALA A 10 -65.05 -34.19 16.60
C ALA A 10 -63.71 -33.54 16.95
N LEU A 11 -62.64 -33.84 16.22
CA LEU A 11 -61.48 -32.97 16.11
C LEU A 11 -61.08 -32.87 14.65
N GLY A 12 -61.06 -31.63 14.17
CA GLY A 12 -60.75 -31.25 12.80
C GLY A 12 -59.30 -31.54 12.42
N VAL A 13 -59.10 -31.76 11.13
CA VAL A 13 -57.81 -31.87 10.49
C VAL A 13 -57.10 -30.51 10.59
N ALA A 14 -56.09 -30.41 11.44
CA ALA A 14 -55.12 -29.32 11.40
C ALA A 14 -53.97 -29.74 10.48
N GLY A 15 -53.82 -29.05 9.34
CA GLY A 15 -52.72 -29.24 8.43
C GLY A 15 -51.40 -28.86 9.10
N VAL A 16 -50.46 -29.81 9.16
CA VAL A 16 -49.09 -29.55 9.62
C VAL A 16 -48.38 -28.79 8.50
N THR A 17 -48.26 -27.47 8.67
CA THR A 17 -47.40 -26.63 7.83
C THR A 17 -45.96 -26.89 8.26
N LEU A 18 -45.21 -27.67 7.47
CA LEU A 18 -43.76 -27.78 7.61
C LEU A 18 -43.15 -26.43 7.17
N LEU A 19 -42.88 -25.52 8.11
CA LEU A 19 -41.95 -24.43 7.86
C LEU A 19 -40.54 -25.02 7.81
N GLY A 20 -40.04 -25.25 6.61
CA GLY A 20 -38.61 -25.46 6.40
C GLY A 20 -37.88 -24.18 6.78
N LEU A 21 -37.09 -24.22 7.86
CA LEU A 21 -36.12 -23.16 8.14
C LEU A 21 -35.10 -23.17 7.00
N ILE A 22 -35.18 -22.19 6.11
CA ILE A 22 -34.11 -21.85 5.20
C ILE A 22 -33.02 -21.21 6.06
N ILE A 23 -32.04 -22.00 6.49
CA ILE A 23 -30.79 -21.47 7.03
C ILE A 23 -30.04 -20.92 5.80
N ALA A 24 -30.21 -19.61 5.54
CA ALA A 24 -29.33 -18.92 4.62
C ALA A 24 -27.91 -18.98 5.21
N PRO A 25 -26.89 -19.44 4.47
CA PRO A 25 -25.52 -19.34 4.94
C PRO A 25 -25.22 -17.86 5.15
N ILE A 26 -24.85 -17.52 6.38
CA ILE A 26 -24.25 -16.21 6.68
C ILE A 26 -22.88 -16.25 6.01
N VAL A 27 -22.82 -15.81 4.76
CA VAL A 27 -21.56 -15.58 4.06
C VAL A 27 -20.93 -14.37 4.74
N ALA A 28 -19.81 -14.59 5.43
CA ALA A 28 -19.00 -13.51 5.95
C ALA A 28 -18.59 -12.59 4.78
N PRO A 29 -18.57 -11.25 4.94
CA PRO A 29 -18.15 -10.37 3.86
C PRO A 29 -16.72 -10.72 3.43
N THR A 30 -16.49 -10.83 2.12
CA THR A 30 -15.17 -10.99 1.51
C THR A 30 -14.28 -9.81 1.86
N ALA A 31 -13.08 -10.06 2.36
CA ALA A 31 -12.11 -9.01 2.67
C ALA A 31 -11.27 -8.68 1.43
N SER A 32 -11.45 -7.47 0.92
CA SER A 32 -10.51 -6.75 0.06
C SER A 32 -9.23 -6.39 0.84
N ALA A 33 -8.32 -5.59 0.28
CA ALA A 33 -7.38 -4.81 1.11
C ALA A 33 -8.17 -4.10 2.23
N LEU A 34 -7.53 -3.56 3.28
CA LEU A 34 -8.28 -2.80 4.27
C LEU A 34 -8.97 -1.60 3.58
N GLU A 35 -10.21 -1.78 3.12
CA GLU A 35 -11.05 -0.81 2.40
C GLU A 35 -11.60 0.22 3.39
N ASN A 36 -10.69 0.77 4.20
CA ASN A 36 -10.98 1.85 5.11
C ASN A 36 -10.79 3.22 4.43
N GLY A 37 -10.47 3.25 3.13
CA GLY A 37 -10.24 4.46 2.35
C GLY A 37 -8.99 5.24 2.75
N LEU A 38 -8.08 4.63 3.53
CA LEU A 38 -6.82 5.24 3.96
C LEU A 38 -5.63 4.64 3.20
N ALA A 39 -4.48 5.32 3.31
CA ALA A 39 -3.22 4.89 2.70
C ALA A 39 -3.33 4.57 1.19
N THR A 40 -4.13 5.35 0.45
CA THR A 40 -4.18 5.27 -1.02
C THR A 40 -2.82 5.55 -1.67
N THR A 41 -1.94 6.25 -0.95
CA THR A 41 -0.48 6.35 -1.12
C THR A 41 0.20 6.09 0.24
N PRO A 42 1.51 5.81 0.29
CA PRO A 42 2.24 5.61 1.54
C PRO A 42 2.09 6.80 2.50
N ALA A 43 2.05 6.53 3.80
CA ALA A 43 1.91 7.58 4.80
C ALA A 43 3.17 8.45 4.87
N MET A 44 3.00 9.77 4.87
CA MET A 44 4.10 10.72 5.09
C MET A 44 3.92 11.46 6.40
N GLY A 45 4.96 11.49 7.23
CA GLY A 45 4.85 12.10 8.55
C GLY A 45 6.16 12.21 9.31
N PHE A 46 6.03 12.22 10.63
CA PHE A 46 7.11 12.24 11.60
C PHE A 46 6.83 11.21 12.69
N ASN A 47 7.88 10.64 13.25
CA ASN A 47 7.84 9.86 14.48
C ASN A 47 9.05 10.23 15.36
N ASN A 48 8.82 10.42 16.66
CA ASN A 48 9.85 10.93 17.56
C ASN A 48 10.88 9.90 18.01
N TRP A 49 10.71 8.60 17.73
CA TRP A 49 11.52 7.54 18.33
C TRP A 49 13.01 7.70 18.04
N ASN A 50 13.41 7.77 16.76
CA ASN A 50 14.82 7.86 16.37
C ASN A 50 15.50 9.14 16.90
N SER A 51 14.73 10.22 17.09
CA SER A 51 15.27 11.47 17.58
C SER A 51 15.33 11.57 19.08
N THR A 52 14.30 11.12 19.81
CA THR A 52 14.15 11.41 21.25
C THR A 52 14.00 10.18 22.13
N HIS A 53 13.61 9.03 21.59
CA HIS A 53 13.18 7.86 22.37
C HIS A 53 12.27 8.31 23.54
N CYS A 54 12.60 7.85 24.75
CA CYS A 54 11.94 8.24 26.00
C CYS A 54 12.66 9.36 26.75
N ARG A 55 13.55 10.13 26.12
CA ARG A 55 14.31 11.20 26.80
C ARG A 55 13.39 12.36 27.22
N ALA A 56 13.90 13.24 28.08
CA ALA A 56 13.10 14.30 28.72
C ALA A 56 12.52 15.32 27.72
N GLU A 57 13.08 15.42 26.53
CA GLU A 57 12.64 16.31 25.46
C GLU A 57 11.30 15.86 24.83
N PHE A 58 10.95 14.56 24.94
CA PHE A 58 9.69 14.04 24.45
C PHE A 58 8.52 14.49 25.35
N THR A 59 7.87 15.58 24.92
CA THR A 59 6.82 16.29 25.66
C THR A 59 5.76 16.83 24.71
N GLU A 60 4.60 17.19 25.24
CA GLU A 60 3.54 17.92 24.54
C GLU A 60 4.09 19.15 23.78
N GLN A 61 4.98 19.92 24.39
CA GLN A 61 5.56 21.11 23.76
C GLN A 61 6.44 20.76 22.56
N MET A 62 7.20 19.67 22.63
CA MET A 62 7.99 19.19 21.51
C MET A 62 7.08 18.79 20.35
N VAL A 63 6.04 17.99 20.61
CA VAL A 63 5.11 17.53 19.57
C VAL A 63 4.40 18.70 18.88
N LYS A 64 3.93 19.68 19.65
CA LYS A 64 3.34 20.92 19.09
C LYS A 64 4.35 21.71 18.27
N GLY A 65 5.61 21.81 18.73
CA GLY A 65 6.69 22.44 17.98
C GLY A 65 7.00 21.75 16.65
N ILE A 66 6.96 20.42 16.60
CA ILE A 66 7.09 19.66 15.35
C ILE A 66 5.92 19.98 14.40
N ALA A 67 4.68 20.02 14.90
CA ALA A 67 3.52 20.40 14.09
C ALA A 67 3.63 21.82 13.51
N ASP A 68 4.19 22.76 14.28
CA ASP A 68 4.47 24.11 13.79
C ASP A 68 5.55 24.11 12.70
N LEU A 69 6.62 23.33 12.88
CA LEU A 69 7.69 23.20 11.90
C LEU A 69 7.23 22.56 10.60
N PHE A 70 6.27 21.62 10.65
CA PHE A 70 5.68 21.05 9.44
C PHE A 70 5.10 22.15 8.54
N VAL A 71 4.42 23.13 9.13
CA VAL A 71 3.85 24.27 8.41
C VAL A 71 4.94 25.25 8.00
N SER A 72 5.79 25.69 8.93
CA SER A 72 6.73 26.80 8.68
C SER A 72 7.89 26.43 7.75
N THR A 73 8.25 25.16 7.64
CA THR A 73 9.34 24.67 6.79
C THR A 73 8.87 24.15 5.43
N GLY A 74 7.55 24.14 5.17
CA GLY A 74 6.98 23.65 3.92
C GLY A 74 6.91 22.12 3.80
N LEU A 75 7.22 21.37 4.86
CA LEU A 75 7.04 19.91 4.91
C LEU A 75 5.57 19.52 4.69
N LYS A 76 4.63 20.24 5.31
CA LYS A 76 3.19 20.02 5.07
C LYS A 76 2.85 20.13 3.59
N ASP A 77 3.35 21.17 2.92
CA ASP A 77 3.11 21.39 1.49
C ASP A 77 3.85 20.38 0.60
N ALA A 78 4.87 19.71 1.13
CA ALA A 78 5.55 18.61 0.47
C ALA A 78 4.80 17.26 0.65
N GLY A 79 3.81 17.18 1.54
CA GLY A 79 2.93 16.02 1.72
C GLY A 79 2.93 15.42 3.13
N TYR A 80 3.87 15.82 4.01
CA TYR A 80 3.95 15.28 5.36
C TYR A 80 2.76 15.76 6.19
N SER A 81 1.94 14.81 6.67
CA SER A 81 0.67 15.12 7.33
C SER A 81 0.50 14.46 8.68
N TYR A 82 1.20 13.36 8.97
CA TYR A 82 1.09 12.66 10.25
C TYR A 82 2.18 13.12 11.23
N VAL A 83 1.77 13.57 12.42
CA VAL A 83 2.67 13.82 13.57
C VAL A 83 2.45 12.69 14.56
N ASN A 84 3.26 11.63 14.44
CA ASN A 84 3.13 10.45 15.27
C ASN A 84 4.02 10.56 16.50
N ILE A 85 3.51 10.08 17.63
CA ILE A 85 4.33 9.84 18.82
C ILE A 85 4.48 8.34 19.05
N ASP A 86 5.63 7.95 19.57
CA ASP A 86 6.02 6.56 19.83
C ASP A 86 5.87 6.20 21.32
N ASP A 87 6.58 5.16 21.78
CA ASP A 87 6.55 4.67 23.16
C ASP A 87 6.82 5.76 24.22
N CYS A 88 6.54 5.44 25.49
CA CYS A 88 6.76 6.29 26.66
C CYS A 88 5.84 7.52 26.79
N TRP A 89 4.70 7.54 26.09
CA TRP A 89 3.70 8.61 26.21
C TRP A 89 2.74 8.41 27.39
N ALA A 90 2.53 7.17 27.82
CA ALA A 90 1.55 6.80 28.84
C ALA A 90 2.18 6.76 30.26
N GLU A 91 1.33 6.69 31.28
CA GLU A 91 1.73 6.25 32.61
C GLU A 91 2.00 4.73 32.61
N PRO A 92 2.84 4.21 33.53
CA PRO A 92 3.15 2.77 33.62
C PRO A 92 1.95 1.89 34.02
N SER A 93 0.80 2.47 34.32
CA SER A 93 -0.40 1.73 34.74
C SER A 93 -1.65 2.36 34.16
N ARG A 94 -2.60 1.50 33.80
CA ARG A 94 -3.97 1.89 33.46
C ARG A 94 -4.66 2.45 34.71
N ASP A 95 -5.69 3.27 34.52
CA ASP A 95 -6.50 3.78 35.63
C ASP A 95 -7.46 2.70 36.21
N GLY A 96 -8.29 3.11 37.17
CA GLY A 96 -9.26 2.22 37.80
C GLY A 96 -10.36 1.67 36.88
N ASN A 97 -10.54 2.25 35.68
CA ASN A 97 -11.46 1.77 34.66
C ASN A 97 -10.75 0.86 33.64
N GLY A 98 -9.43 0.72 33.73
CA GLY A 98 -8.61 0.00 32.76
C GLY A 98 -8.18 0.84 31.56
N ASP A 99 -8.40 2.16 31.58
CA ASP A 99 -8.02 3.05 30.48
C ASP A 99 -6.53 3.41 30.54
N LEU A 100 -5.91 3.59 29.36
CA LEU A 100 -4.57 4.15 29.26
C LEU A 100 -4.58 5.61 29.73
N VAL A 101 -3.58 5.98 30.53
CA VAL A 101 -3.43 7.34 31.05
C VAL A 101 -2.23 8.00 30.41
N ALA A 102 -2.39 9.21 29.89
CA ALA A 102 -1.26 9.98 29.37
C ALA A 102 -0.33 10.40 30.52
N ASN A 103 0.99 10.34 30.30
CA ASN A 103 1.96 10.72 31.32
C ASN A 103 1.76 12.18 31.75
N HIS A 104 1.48 12.42 33.04
CA HIS A 104 1.09 13.74 33.54
C HIS A 104 2.20 14.79 33.45
N THR A 105 3.46 14.38 33.38
CA THR A 105 4.60 15.29 33.25
C THR A 105 4.84 15.66 31.78
N ARG A 106 4.79 14.68 30.87
CA ARG A 106 5.03 14.91 29.43
C ARG A 106 3.83 15.53 28.74
N PHE A 107 2.63 15.13 29.13
CA PHE A 107 1.34 15.49 28.52
C PHE A 107 0.36 15.99 29.59
N PRO A 108 0.65 17.12 30.25
CA PRO A 108 -0.16 17.64 31.35
C PRO A 108 -1.60 17.96 30.94
N ASN A 109 -1.86 18.20 29.65
CA ASN A 109 -3.20 18.46 29.12
C ASN A 109 -3.84 17.22 28.46
N GLY A 110 -3.18 16.06 28.52
CA GLY A 110 -3.63 14.82 27.90
C GLY A 110 -3.47 14.77 26.38
N ILE A 111 -3.58 13.57 25.82
CA ILE A 111 -3.35 13.32 24.38
C ILE A 111 -4.35 14.06 23.49
N LYS A 112 -5.63 14.15 23.88
CA LYS A 112 -6.64 14.87 23.11
C LYS A 112 -6.25 16.32 22.84
N ALA A 113 -5.69 17.03 23.83
CA ALA A 113 -5.29 18.42 23.64
C ALA A 113 -4.13 18.57 22.64
N VAL A 114 -3.26 17.56 22.53
CA VAL A 114 -2.19 17.51 21.54
C VAL A 114 -2.76 17.23 20.15
N ALA A 115 -3.63 16.22 20.04
CA ALA A 115 -4.31 15.89 18.79
C ALA A 115 -5.11 17.09 18.24
N ASP A 116 -5.91 17.75 19.08
CA ASP A 116 -6.68 18.95 18.71
C ASP A 116 -5.74 20.08 18.20
N TYR A 117 -4.56 20.26 18.82
CA TYR A 117 -3.58 21.26 18.34
C TYR A 117 -3.02 20.89 16.96
N VAL A 118 -2.64 19.62 16.76
CA VAL A 118 -2.13 19.10 15.49
C VAL A 118 -3.20 19.24 14.39
N HIS A 119 -4.46 18.90 14.68
CA HIS A 119 -5.59 19.12 13.77
C HIS A 119 -5.80 20.60 13.45
N GLY A 120 -5.62 21.49 14.42
CA GLY A 120 -5.67 22.94 14.21
C GLY A 120 -4.63 23.47 13.22
N LYS A 121 -3.54 22.71 12.96
CA LYS A 121 -2.55 22.99 11.90
C LYS A 121 -2.91 22.36 10.57
N GLY A 122 -4.06 21.68 10.47
CA GLY A 122 -4.47 20.88 9.32
C GLY A 122 -3.56 19.68 9.09
N LEU A 123 -3.04 19.10 10.17
CA LEU A 123 -2.25 17.87 10.21
C LEU A 123 -3.08 16.76 10.88
N LYS A 124 -2.53 15.56 10.92
CA LYS A 124 -3.10 14.35 11.54
C LYS A 124 -2.19 13.89 12.68
N PHE A 125 -2.77 13.29 13.72
CA PHE A 125 -2.03 12.87 14.91
C PHE A 125 -1.97 11.34 15.02
N GLY A 126 -0.80 10.79 15.34
CA GLY A 126 -0.62 9.35 15.52
C GLY A 126 -0.15 8.97 16.91
N LEU A 127 -0.53 7.76 17.32
CA LEU A 127 -0.22 7.19 18.63
C LEU A 127 0.42 5.80 18.48
N TYR A 128 0.91 5.28 19.60
CA TYR A 128 1.63 4.02 19.69
C TYR A 128 1.11 3.15 20.85
N THR A 129 1.04 1.84 20.63
CA THR A 129 1.03 0.82 21.71
C THR A 129 1.51 -0.52 21.11
N SER A 130 1.45 -1.61 21.86
CA SER A 130 1.93 -2.94 21.47
C SER A 130 0.82 -3.98 21.45
N ALA A 131 0.88 -4.92 20.50
CA ALA A 131 0.08 -6.13 20.40
C ALA A 131 0.55 -7.21 21.40
N GLY A 132 0.84 -6.82 22.63
CA GLY A 132 1.20 -7.68 23.75
C GLY A 132 0.88 -7.01 25.07
N THR A 133 1.29 -7.60 26.20
CA THR A 133 0.93 -7.09 27.53
C THR A 133 1.62 -5.79 27.93
N VAL A 134 2.77 -5.49 27.33
CA VAL A 134 3.55 -4.26 27.56
C VAL A 134 4.15 -3.75 26.26
N THR A 135 4.50 -2.47 26.22
CA THR A 135 5.29 -1.87 25.13
C THR A 135 6.76 -2.30 25.18
N CYS A 136 7.55 -1.88 24.19
CA CYS A 136 8.93 -2.35 24.02
C CYS A 136 9.93 -1.71 24.97
N ASP A 137 9.69 -0.47 25.44
CA ASP A 137 10.58 0.17 26.39
C ASP A 137 10.66 -0.65 27.69
N THR A 138 11.86 -0.73 28.25
CA THR A 138 12.13 -1.52 29.46
C THR A 138 11.35 -1.07 30.70
N GLN A 139 10.80 0.15 30.71
CA GLN A 139 9.87 0.61 31.75
C GLN A 139 8.53 -0.15 31.72
N GLY A 140 8.17 -0.74 30.57
CA GLY A 140 7.02 -1.64 30.41
C GLY A 140 5.67 -0.93 30.54
N PHE A 141 5.37 0.02 29.64
CA PHE A 141 4.06 0.68 29.61
C PHE A 141 2.97 -0.30 29.17
N PRO A 142 1.69 -0.10 29.56
CA PRO A 142 0.64 -1.06 29.25
C PRO A 142 0.45 -1.25 27.73
N GLY A 143 0.54 -2.50 27.28
CA GLY A 143 0.21 -2.88 25.91
C GLY A 143 -1.29 -3.10 25.72
N GLY A 144 -1.72 -3.33 24.48
CA GLY A 144 -3.13 -3.36 24.09
C GLY A 144 -3.77 -4.74 24.06
N ILE A 145 -3.02 -5.84 24.25
CA ILE A 145 -3.61 -7.19 24.13
C ILE A 145 -4.68 -7.43 25.21
N GLY A 146 -5.87 -7.87 24.79
CA GLY A 146 -7.04 -8.02 25.67
C GLY A 146 -7.78 -6.73 26.03
N HIS A 147 -7.27 -5.57 25.59
CA HIS A 147 -7.87 -4.24 25.79
C HIS A 147 -8.20 -3.55 24.45
N GLU A 148 -8.16 -4.27 23.33
CA GLU A 148 -8.16 -3.69 21.98
C GLU A 148 -9.35 -2.77 21.73
N GLN A 149 -10.57 -3.21 22.08
CA GLN A 149 -11.77 -2.39 21.90
C GLN A 149 -11.81 -1.17 22.82
N GLN A 150 -11.34 -1.31 24.06
CA GLN A 150 -11.29 -0.22 25.03
C GLN A 150 -10.29 0.85 24.56
N ASP A 151 -9.08 0.42 24.20
CA ASP A 151 -8.02 1.29 23.73
C ASP A 151 -8.40 1.98 22.41
N ALA A 152 -8.99 1.24 21.45
CA ALA A 152 -9.46 1.83 20.20
C ALA A 152 -10.52 2.92 20.43
N ASN A 153 -11.50 2.67 21.32
CA ASN A 153 -12.50 3.68 21.68
C ASN A 153 -11.86 4.93 22.30
N LEU A 154 -10.86 4.74 23.16
CA LEU A 154 -10.13 5.82 23.79
C LEU A 154 -9.34 6.65 22.75
N PHE A 155 -8.61 5.99 21.85
CA PHE A 155 -7.88 6.63 20.76
C PHE A 155 -8.82 7.43 19.84
N ALA A 156 -9.96 6.85 19.48
CA ALA A 156 -10.97 7.55 18.69
C ALA A 156 -11.54 8.77 19.43
N SER A 157 -11.79 8.67 20.75
CA SER A 157 -12.28 9.77 21.57
C SER A 157 -11.27 10.92 21.69
N TRP A 158 -9.97 10.62 21.60
CA TRP A 158 -8.90 11.62 21.61
C TRP A 158 -8.62 12.22 20.22
N GLY A 159 -9.23 11.68 19.16
CA GLY A 159 -9.01 12.16 17.80
C GLY A 159 -7.73 11.62 17.15
N VAL A 160 -7.24 10.46 17.56
CA VAL A 160 -6.09 9.80 16.90
C VAL A 160 -6.46 9.44 15.45
N ASP A 161 -5.54 9.61 14.51
CA ASP A 161 -5.71 9.35 13.07
C ASP A 161 -4.79 8.22 12.55
N TYR A 162 -3.80 7.80 13.36
CA TYR A 162 -2.80 6.81 13.02
C TYR A 162 -2.45 5.99 14.28
N LEU A 163 -2.34 4.67 14.16
CA LEU A 163 -1.83 3.80 15.22
C LEU A 163 -0.64 3.00 14.69
N LYS A 164 0.54 3.17 15.30
CA LYS A 164 1.64 2.19 15.24
C LYS A 164 1.38 1.13 16.31
N TYR A 165 1.36 -0.14 15.92
CA TYR A 165 1.04 -1.24 16.83
C TYR A 165 2.17 -2.26 16.84
N ASP A 166 2.94 -2.27 17.93
CA ASP A 166 4.16 -3.05 18.11
C ASP A 166 3.91 -4.52 18.45
N ASN A 167 4.98 -5.28 18.69
CA ASN A 167 4.93 -6.73 18.93
C ASN A 167 5.64 -7.18 20.22
N CYS A 168 5.97 -6.28 21.14
CA CYS A 168 6.57 -6.59 22.44
C CYS A 168 5.56 -7.05 23.49
N GLY A 169 6.06 -7.63 24.59
CA GLY A 169 5.26 -8.17 25.69
C GLY A 169 4.78 -9.60 25.47
N ASP A 170 4.05 -10.15 26.44
CA ASP A 170 3.45 -11.49 26.32
C ASP A 170 2.27 -11.43 25.32
N HIS A 171 2.20 -12.42 24.42
CA HIS A 171 1.17 -12.54 23.38
C HIS A 171 -0.02 -13.40 23.82
N LEU A 172 -0.01 -13.93 25.05
CA LEU A 172 -1.08 -14.73 25.64
C LEU A 172 -1.47 -15.96 24.79
N GLY A 173 -0.48 -16.54 24.10
CA GLY A 173 -0.67 -17.68 23.20
C GLY A 173 -1.38 -17.37 21.87
N GLN A 174 -1.62 -16.09 21.55
CA GLN A 174 -2.26 -15.68 20.30
C GLN A 174 -1.25 -15.47 19.16
N SER A 175 -1.62 -15.89 17.94
CA SER A 175 -0.81 -15.65 16.75
C SER A 175 -0.77 -14.16 16.38
N ALA A 176 0.23 -13.75 15.58
CA ALA A 176 0.29 -12.37 15.08
C ALA A 176 -1.00 -11.99 14.34
N GLN A 177 -1.48 -12.85 13.42
CA GLN A 177 -2.72 -12.62 12.69
C GLN A 177 -3.92 -12.39 13.63
N GLN A 178 -4.06 -13.17 14.71
CA GLN A 178 -5.14 -12.99 15.68
C GLN A 178 -5.04 -11.63 16.38
N ARG A 179 -3.87 -11.28 16.91
CA ARG A 179 -3.65 -10.04 17.68
C ARG A 179 -3.86 -8.79 16.83
N TYR A 180 -3.28 -8.76 15.63
CA TYR A 180 -3.43 -7.62 14.72
C TYR A 180 -4.86 -7.51 14.16
N THR A 181 -5.54 -8.63 13.89
CA THR A 181 -6.94 -8.61 13.46
C THR A 181 -7.87 -8.09 14.55
N ALA A 182 -7.64 -8.46 15.82
CA ALA A 182 -8.42 -7.96 16.94
C ALA A 182 -8.36 -6.42 17.05
N MET A 183 -7.16 -5.83 16.93
CA MET A 183 -7.01 -4.38 16.92
C MET A 183 -7.60 -3.73 15.66
N ARG A 184 -7.45 -4.35 14.47
CA ARG A 184 -8.12 -3.89 13.23
C ARG A 184 -9.63 -3.79 13.43
N ASP A 185 -10.26 -4.84 13.95
CA ASP A 185 -11.70 -4.89 14.20
C ASP A 185 -12.13 -3.84 15.22
N ALA A 186 -11.36 -3.70 16.30
CA ALA A 186 -11.59 -2.69 17.33
C ALA A 186 -11.55 -1.26 16.77
N LEU A 187 -10.51 -0.92 15.99
CA LEU A 187 -10.38 0.38 15.32
C LEU A 187 -11.56 0.64 14.38
N ARG A 188 -11.93 -0.35 13.56
CA ARG A 188 -13.08 -0.26 12.65
C ARG A 188 -14.40 0.00 13.40
N ALA A 189 -14.60 -0.67 14.55
CA ALA A 189 -15.81 -0.54 15.35
C ALA A 189 -15.99 0.86 15.96
N THR A 190 -14.92 1.65 16.09
CA THR A 190 -15.02 3.04 16.58
C THR A 190 -15.76 3.96 15.60
N GLY A 191 -15.79 3.61 14.30
CA GLY A 191 -16.29 4.46 13.24
C GLY A 191 -15.38 5.64 12.86
N ARG A 192 -14.26 5.85 13.56
CA ARG A 192 -13.24 6.84 13.18
C ARG A 192 -12.23 6.22 12.23
N PRO A 193 -11.90 6.86 11.08
CA PRO A 193 -10.79 6.41 10.24
C PRO A 193 -9.45 6.59 10.96
N ILE A 194 -8.79 5.48 11.31
CA ILE A 194 -7.46 5.44 11.91
C ILE A 194 -6.57 4.56 11.02
N LEU A 195 -5.48 5.11 10.52
CA LEU A 195 -4.50 4.37 9.72
C LEU A 195 -3.79 3.37 10.62
N PHE A 196 -3.80 2.10 10.26
CA PHE A 196 -3.25 1.03 11.09
C PHE A 196 -1.89 0.54 10.57
N SER A 197 -0.82 0.81 11.30
CA SER A 197 0.55 0.40 10.98
C SER A 197 1.02 -0.73 11.88
N ILE A 198 1.29 -1.88 11.27
CA ILE A 198 1.69 -3.13 11.93
C ILE A 198 3.20 -3.12 12.14
N CYS A 199 3.67 -3.29 13.37
CA CYS A 199 5.09 -3.30 13.72
C CYS A 199 5.48 -4.64 14.36
N GLU A 200 5.51 -5.71 13.55
CA GLU A 200 5.98 -7.06 13.96
C GLU A 200 7.30 -7.49 13.32
N TRP A 201 8.00 -6.53 12.70
CA TRP A 201 9.38 -6.64 12.24
C TRP A 201 9.64 -7.69 11.15
N GLY A 202 8.61 -8.14 10.44
CA GLY A 202 8.71 -9.19 9.43
C GLY A 202 8.72 -10.62 9.98
N GLN A 203 8.59 -10.80 11.30
CA GLN A 203 8.78 -12.08 11.99
C GLN A 203 7.82 -13.17 11.53
N ASN A 204 6.58 -12.81 11.18
CA ASN A 204 5.56 -13.76 10.72
C ASN A 204 5.18 -13.49 9.27
N SER A 205 6.10 -12.95 8.46
CA SER A 205 5.91 -12.67 7.04
C SER A 205 4.62 -11.86 6.75
N PRO A 206 4.46 -10.66 7.33
CA PRO A 206 3.23 -9.88 7.30
C PRO A 206 2.78 -9.54 5.87
N TRP A 207 3.71 -9.45 4.92
CA TRP A 207 3.42 -9.31 3.49
C TRP A 207 2.56 -10.43 2.88
N THR A 208 2.29 -11.52 3.62
CA THR A 208 1.39 -12.61 3.20
C THR A 208 -0.03 -12.52 3.76
N TRP A 209 -0.28 -11.69 4.79
CA TRP A 209 -1.57 -11.66 5.49
C TRP A 209 -2.04 -10.27 5.94
N ALA A 210 -1.11 -9.34 6.19
CA ALA A 210 -1.37 -8.03 6.77
C ALA A 210 -2.17 -7.10 5.85
N GLN A 211 -2.23 -7.39 4.56
CA GLN A 211 -2.92 -6.57 3.56
C GLN A 211 -4.41 -6.37 3.82
N SER A 212 -5.08 -7.37 4.42
CA SER A 212 -6.50 -7.27 4.83
C SER A 212 -6.69 -6.77 6.26
N VAL A 213 -5.58 -6.51 6.96
CA VAL A 213 -5.55 -6.21 8.39
C VAL A 213 -5.08 -4.77 8.64
N GLY A 214 -3.94 -4.36 8.11
CA GLY A 214 -3.36 -3.03 8.29
C GLY A 214 -3.09 -2.31 6.97
N ASN A 215 -2.77 -1.03 7.09
CA ASN A 215 -2.43 -0.16 5.96
C ASN A 215 -0.93 -0.15 5.63
N SER A 216 -0.09 -0.55 6.57
CA SER A 216 1.33 -0.80 6.37
C SER A 216 1.83 -1.85 7.35
N TRP A 217 2.95 -2.51 7.03
CA TRP A 217 3.58 -3.48 7.92
C TRP A 217 5.10 -3.43 7.86
N ARG A 218 5.73 -3.35 9.02
CA ARG A 218 7.19 -3.42 9.15
C ARG A 218 7.70 -4.76 8.61
N THR A 219 8.66 -4.70 7.70
CA THR A 219 9.21 -5.90 7.03
C THR A 219 10.52 -6.39 7.62
N THR A 220 11.13 -5.62 8.53
CA THR A 220 12.42 -5.90 9.15
C THR A 220 12.45 -5.45 10.61
N GLY A 221 13.49 -5.87 11.33
CA GLY A 221 13.90 -5.19 12.56
C GLY A 221 14.22 -3.71 12.35
N ASP A 222 14.46 -3.01 13.46
CA ASP A 222 14.59 -1.55 13.46
C ASP A 222 15.80 -1.07 12.66
N ILE A 223 15.60 0.04 11.95
CA ILE A 223 16.69 0.80 11.37
C ILE A 223 17.52 1.46 12.48
N ALA A 224 18.80 1.64 12.19
CA ALA A 224 19.69 2.48 12.96
C ALA A 224 20.40 3.43 12.00
N ASP A 225 20.76 4.62 12.50
CA ASP A 225 21.44 5.67 11.74
C ASP A 225 22.90 5.32 11.40
N ASN A 226 23.06 4.36 10.50
CA ASN A 226 24.33 3.98 9.89
C ASN A 226 24.08 3.26 8.55
N TRP A 227 25.08 3.36 7.66
CA TRP A 227 24.99 2.80 6.31
C TRP A 227 24.65 1.31 6.26
N GLY A 228 25.24 0.52 7.16
CA GLY A 228 25.08 -0.93 7.17
C GLY A 228 23.65 -1.37 7.48
N SER A 229 23.01 -0.73 8.47
CA SER A 229 21.60 -0.97 8.82
C SER A 229 20.68 -0.58 7.66
N MET A 230 20.81 0.64 7.14
CA MET A 230 20.01 1.12 6.01
C MET A 230 20.12 0.20 4.78
N LEU A 231 21.35 -0.22 4.43
CA LEU A 231 21.60 -1.11 3.31
C LEU A 231 21.00 -2.50 3.51
N GLY A 232 21.10 -3.06 4.72
CA GLY A 232 20.52 -4.36 5.06
C GLY A 232 19.00 -4.37 4.93
N ILE A 233 18.36 -3.32 5.44
CA ILE A 233 16.90 -3.14 5.37
C ILE A 233 16.43 -2.94 3.93
N PHE A 234 17.11 -2.10 3.16
CA PHE A 234 16.86 -1.95 1.72
C PHE A 234 16.86 -3.30 1.00
N LYS A 235 17.92 -4.10 1.19
CA LYS A 235 18.08 -5.40 0.53
C LYS A 235 16.99 -6.40 0.90
N ALA A 236 16.50 -6.36 2.13
CA ALA A 236 15.39 -7.20 2.56
C ALA A 236 14.06 -6.74 1.93
N ASN A 237 13.77 -5.45 2.01
CA ASN A 237 12.48 -4.91 1.59
C ASN A 237 12.28 -4.87 0.06
N VAL A 238 13.35 -4.65 -0.72
CA VAL A 238 13.25 -4.56 -2.19
C VAL A 238 12.75 -5.87 -2.82
N GLN A 239 12.95 -7.01 -2.16
CA GLN A 239 12.48 -8.33 -2.60
C GLN A 239 10.95 -8.51 -2.47
N LEU A 240 10.29 -7.64 -1.70
CA LEU A 240 8.87 -7.73 -1.38
C LEU A 240 7.99 -6.85 -2.27
N ALA A 241 8.52 -6.34 -3.40
CA ALA A 241 7.84 -5.38 -4.27
C ALA A 241 6.43 -5.82 -4.68
N VAL A 242 6.25 -7.11 -5.00
CA VAL A 242 4.95 -7.67 -5.39
C VAL A 242 3.92 -7.69 -4.25
N ASN A 243 4.34 -7.54 -3.00
CA ASN A 243 3.45 -7.54 -1.84
C ASN A 243 2.99 -6.14 -1.43
N SER A 244 3.51 -5.08 -2.07
CA SER A 244 3.13 -3.70 -1.80
C SER A 244 2.13 -3.22 -2.85
N GLN A 245 1.00 -2.67 -2.42
CA GLN A 245 0.01 -2.07 -3.32
C GLN A 245 -0.78 -0.97 -2.61
N ARG A 246 -1.63 -0.27 -3.36
CA ARG A 246 -2.56 0.73 -2.80
C ARG A 246 -3.30 0.20 -1.57
N GLY A 247 -3.29 0.98 -0.49
CA GLY A 247 -3.93 0.65 0.78
C GLY A 247 -3.12 -0.27 1.70
N GLY A 248 -2.02 -0.88 1.24
CA GLY A 248 -1.20 -1.82 2.00
C GLY A 248 0.28 -1.79 1.59
N TRP A 249 1.11 -1.15 2.41
CA TRP A 249 2.51 -0.84 2.06
C TRP A 249 3.51 -1.64 2.90
N ASN A 250 4.56 -2.15 2.26
CA ASN A 250 5.74 -2.62 2.98
C ASN A 250 6.42 -1.43 3.67
N ASP A 251 6.76 -1.59 4.96
CA ASP A 251 7.39 -0.57 5.78
C ASP A 251 8.84 -0.98 6.16
N PRO A 252 9.85 -0.50 5.41
CA PRO A 252 11.27 -0.63 5.77
C PRO A 252 11.71 0.32 6.91
N ASP A 253 10.80 0.74 7.78
CA ASP A 253 11.07 1.61 8.94
C ASP A 253 11.30 3.09 8.62
N MET A 254 11.37 3.89 9.68
CA MET A 254 11.47 5.35 9.65
C MET A 254 12.74 5.87 8.94
N LEU A 255 12.68 7.13 8.52
CA LEU A 255 13.80 7.83 7.89
C LEU A 255 14.81 8.33 8.93
N GLU A 256 16.08 7.98 8.74
CA GLU A 256 17.21 8.47 9.56
C GLU A 256 17.81 9.80 9.06
N VAL A 257 17.21 10.39 8.03
CA VAL A 257 17.71 11.57 7.31
C VAL A 257 17.97 12.76 8.23
N GLY A 258 19.25 12.96 8.59
CA GLY A 258 19.72 14.08 9.39
C GLY A 258 20.05 13.78 10.85
N ASN A 259 20.09 12.51 11.26
CA ASN A 259 20.40 12.11 12.65
C ASN A 259 21.91 12.12 12.99
N GLY A 260 22.77 12.18 11.97
CA GLY A 260 24.21 12.47 12.08
C GLY A 260 25.16 11.28 11.88
N GLY A 261 24.64 10.06 11.79
CA GLY A 261 25.40 8.81 11.63
C GLY A 261 25.71 8.43 10.18
N MET A 262 25.03 9.04 9.21
CA MET A 262 25.34 8.96 7.78
C MET A 262 25.68 10.34 7.17
N THR A 263 26.33 10.32 6.02
CA THR A 263 26.64 11.50 5.18
C THR A 263 25.42 11.96 4.38
N ASP A 264 25.43 13.20 3.89
CA ASP A 264 24.36 13.71 3.02
C ASP A 264 24.15 12.86 1.74
N THR A 265 25.22 12.28 1.19
CA THR A 265 25.13 11.36 0.05
C THR A 265 24.36 10.10 0.42
N GLU A 266 24.67 9.52 1.58
CA GLU A 266 24.01 8.33 2.10
C GLU A 266 22.54 8.61 2.46
N TYR A 267 22.23 9.75 3.08
CA TYR A 267 20.84 10.16 3.35
C TYR A 267 20.05 10.39 2.07
N ARG A 268 20.66 10.98 1.02
CA ARG A 268 20.01 11.10 -0.29
C ARG A 268 19.73 9.74 -0.91
N SER A 269 20.64 8.78 -0.77
CA SER A 269 20.42 7.39 -1.18
C SER A 269 19.28 6.74 -0.39
N HIS A 270 19.31 6.84 0.94
CA HIS A 270 18.26 6.34 1.83
C HIS A 270 16.87 6.90 1.46
N PHE A 271 16.72 8.22 1.37
CA PHE A 271 15.44 8.86 1.02
C PHE A 271 14.93 8.43 -0.37
N SER A 272 15.85 8.34 -1.34
CA SER A 272 15.51 7.89 -2.70
C SER A 272 15.06 6.44 -2.75
N LEU A 273 15.75 5.54 -2.04
CA LEU A 273 15.42 4.11 -2.02
C LEU A 273 14.07 3.87 -1.33
N TRP A 274 13.81 4.55 -0.20
CA TRP A 274 12.51 4.48 0.49
C TRP A 274 11.39 4.96 -0.42
N SER A 275 11.60 6.09 -1.12
CA SER A 275 10.61 6.64 -2.05
C SER A 275 10.38 5.73 -3.27
N MET A 276 11.42 5.10 -3.79
CA MET A 276 11.28 4.10 -4.86
C MET A 276 10.47 2.89 -4.37
N MET A 277 10.64 2.51 -3.11
CA MET A 277 10.01 1.33 -2.53
C MET A 277 8.55 1.54 -2.07
N ASN A 278 7.97 2.74 -2.21
CA ASN A 278 6.66 3.08 -1.62
C ASN A 278 6.62 2.86 -0.10
N SER A 279 7.71 3.20 0.58
CA SER A 279 7.77 3.12 2.04
C SER A 279 6.98 4.25 2.68
N PRO A 280 6.33 4.07 3.84
CA PRO A 280 5.97 5.21 4.68
C PRO A 280 7.17 6.15 4.89
N LEU A 281 7.06 7.41 4.44
CA LEU A 281 8.10 8.42 4.64
C LEU A 281 7.89 9.12 5.98
N LEU A 282 8.25 8.43 7.07
CA LEU A 282 8.18 8.94 8.43
C LEU A 282 9.53 9.53 8.86
N ILE A 283 9.62 10.84 9.01
CA ILE A 283 10.81 11.55 9.48
C ILE A 283 11.14 11.11 10.91
N GLY A 284 12.33 10.55 11.12
CA GLY A 284 12.85 10.20 12.44
C GLY A 284 13.72 11.28 13.11
N THR A 285 14.04 12.36 12.40
CA THR A 285 14.95 13.42 12.88
C THR A 285 14.27 14.52 13.66
N ASP A 286 14.98 15.06 14.66
CA ASP A 286 14.52 16.24 15.41
C ASP A 286 14.53 17.49 14.51
N LEU A 287 13.35 17.84 13.99
CA LEU A 287 13.20 18.98 13.09
C LEU A 287 13.54 20.33 13.73
N ARG A 288 13.59 20.42 15.07
CA ARG A 288 13.99 21.65 15.77
C ARG A 288 15.46 21.99 15.55
N THR A 289 16.26 20.99 15.18
CA THR A 289 17.71 21.11 14.93
C THR A 289 18.09 20.68 13.51
N ALA A 290 17.13 20.38 12.64
CA ALA A 290 17.40 19.94 11.28
C ALA A 290 18.15 21.00 10.46
N SER A 291 19.18 20.56 9.75
CA SER A 291 19.97 21.45 8.90
C SER A 291 19.21 21.82 7.61
N PRO A 292 19.61 22.90 6.90
CA PRO A 292 19.07 23.19 5.57
C PRO A 292 19.29 22.03 4.57
N ALA A 293 20.40 21.29 4.68
CA ALA A 293 20.66 20.12 3.83
C ALA A 293 19.67 18.99 4.12
N THR A 294 19.40 18.72 5.40
CA THR A 294 18.37 17.77 5.85
C THR A 294 17.00 18.15 5.28
N LEU A 295 16.58 19.41 5.44
CA LEU A 295 15.30 19.88 4.93
C LEU A 295 15.25 19.81 3.39
N ALA A 296 16.34 20.08 2.68
CA ALA A 296 16.39 19.97 1.22
C ALA A 296 16.20 18.52 0.73
N ILE A 297 16.69 17.53 1.48
CA ILE A 297 16.41 16.11 1.20
C ILE A 297 14.94 15.81 1.44
N LEU A 298 14.45 16.11 2.65
CA LEU A 298 13.09 15.79 3.08
C LEU A 298 12.01 16.49 2.26
N THR A 299 12.28 17.67 1.68
CA THR A 299 11.30 18.45 0.90
C THR A 299 11.44 18.29 -0.62
N ASN A 300 12.28 17.36 -1.10
CA ASN A 300 12.46 17.16 -2.54
C ASN A 300 11.20 16.55 -3.19
N ARG A 301 10.31 17.43 -3.69
CA ARG A 301 9.03 17.06 -4.30
C ARG A 301 9.13 16.13 -5.52
N ASP A 302 10.23 16.16 -6.25
CA ASP A 302 10.40 15.26 -7.40
C ASP A 302 10.61 13.81 -6.97
N VAL A 303 11.30 13.60 -5.84
CA VAL A 303 11.56 12.26 -5.28
C VAL A 303 10.33 11.79 -4.49
N ILE A 304 9.69 12.67 -3.71
CA ILE A 304 8.41 12.40 -3.03
C ILE A 304 7.33 11.99 -4.03
N ALA A 305 7.28 12.63 -5.22
CA ALA A 305 6.30 12.28 -6.24
C ALA A 305 6.47 10.85 -6.79
N LEU A 306 7.62 10.19 -6.56
CA LEU A 306 7.75 8.77 -6.86
C LEU A 306 7.00 7.94 -5.81
N ASP A 307 7.26 8.22 -4.53
CA ASP A 307 6.60 7.54 -3.40
C ASP A 307 5.08 7.70 -3.41
N GLN A 308 4.65 8.93 -3.69
CA GLN A 308 3.25 9.34 -3.75
C GLN A 308 2.66 9.16 -5.16
N ASP A 309 3.36 8.46 -6.06
CA ASP A 309 2.83 8.20 -7.39
C ASP A 309 1.54 7.41 -7.27
N SER A 310 0.51 7.89 -7.95
CA SER A 310 -0.83 7.35 -7.79
C SER A 310 -0.82 5.87 -8.09
N LEU A 311 -0.06 5.37 -9.08
CA LEU A 311 -0.02 3.96 -9.46
C LEU A 311 0.16 3.02 -8.27
N GLY A 312 0.93 3.42 -7.26
CA GLY A 312 1.05 2.62 -6.04
C GLY A 312 1.81 1.31 -6.24
N VAL A 313 2.65 1.23 -7.26
CA VAL A 313 3.54 0.07 -7.52
C VAL A 313 4.92 0.35 -6.94
N GLN A 314 5.37 -0.50 -6.02
CA GLN A 314 6.73 -0.47 -5.48
C GLN A 314 7.76 -0.76 -6.58
N ALA A 315 8.93 -0.11 -6.53
CA ALA A 315 10.01 -0.38 -7.47
C ALA A 315 10.56 -1.82 -7.36
N THR A 316 10.92 -2.40 -8.49
CA THR A 316 11.59 -3.71 -8.58
C THR A 316 13.07 -3.54 -8.90
N GLU A 317 13.91 -4.40 -8.35
CA GLU A 317 15.33 -4.48 -8.69
C GLU A 317 15.53 -5.35 -9.94
N ILE A 318 15.98 -4.73 -11.04
CA ILE A 318 16.22 -5.44 -12.32
C ILE A 318 17.68 -5.87 -12.50
N SER A 319 18.59 -5.36 -11.65
CA SER A 319 19.99 -5.76 -11.64
C SER A 319 20.61 -5.47 -10.27
N ALA A 320 21.34 -6.44 -9.72
CA ALA A 320 22.23 -6.28 -8.57
C ALA A 320 23.53 -7.01 -8.87
N THR A 321 24.60 -6.28 -9.18
CA THR A 321 25.89 -6.89 -9.55
C THR A 321 27.04 -6.19 -8.88
N ASN A 322 27.74 -6.90 -7.99
CA ASN A 322 28.90 -6.39 -7.24
C ASN A 322 28.60 -5.05 -6.53
N GLY A 323 27.48 -5.00 -5.80
CA GLY A 323 27.05 -3.83 -5.05
C GLY A 323 26.59 -2.63 -5.88
N ARG A 324 26.21 -2.88 -7.14
CA ARG A 324 25.61 -1.89 -8.03
C ARG A 324 24.21 -2.35 -8.39
N HIS A 325 23.24 -1.51 -8.08
CA HIS A 325 21.83 -1.82 -8.12
C HIS A 325 21.13 -0.94 -9.15
N VAL A 326 20.20 -1.53 -9.88
CA VAL A 326 19.30 -0.81 -10.79
C VAL A 326 17.87 -1.15 -10.41
N LEU A 327 17.13 -0.14 -9.97
CA LEU A 327 15.71 -0.26 -9.66
C LEU A 327 14.88 0.48 -10.70
N THR A 328 13.71 -0.06 -11.00
CA THR A 328 12.76 0.51 -11.93
C THR A 328 11.38 0.59 -11.28
N LYS A 329 10.66 1.67 -11.57
CA LYS A 329 9.34 1.93 -11.01
C LYS A 329 8.44 2.52 -12.10
N PRO A 330 7.42 1.81 -12.58
CA PRO A 330 6.42 2.42 -13.45
C PRO A 330 5.67 3.52 -12.67
N LEU A 331 5.29 4.59 -13.37
CA LEU A 331 4.56 5.72 -12.80
C LEU A 331 3.17 5.88 -13.43
N ASP A 332 2.27 6.60 -12.75
CA ASP A 332 0.87 6.76 -13.15
C ASP A 332 0.72 7.36 -14.56
N ASN A 333 1.62 8.27 -14.93
CA ASN A 333 1.55 8.92 -16.23
C ASN A 333 2.19 8.13 -17.39
N GLY A 334 2.71 6.91 -17.13
CA GLY A 334 3.38 6.06 -18.11
C GLY A 334 4.89 6.31 -18.25
N ASP A 335 5.47 7.18 -17.42
CA ASP A 335 6.91 7.29 -17.24
C ASP A 335 7.43 6.12 -16.40
N VAL A 336 8.76 5.99 -16.34
CA VAL A 336 9.43 5.08 -15.39
C VAL A 336 10.46 5.87 -14.60
N ALA A 337 10.47 5.69 -13.28
CA ALA A 337 11.62 6.10 -12.48
C ALA A 337 12.69 5.01 -12.48
N VAL A 338 13.95 5.42 -12.63
CA VAL A 338 15.12 4.53 -12.62
C VAL A 338 16.09 5.04 -11.57
N ALA A 339 16.40 4.19 -10.58
CA ALA A 339 17.44 4.48 -9.60
C ALA A 339 18.69 3.65 -9.90
N LEU A 340 19.82 4.33 -10.06
CA LEU A 340 21.14 3.75 -10.22
C LEU A 340 21.88 3.92 -8.90
N PHE A 341 21.94 2.85 -8.11
CA PHE A 341 22.42 2.88 -6.73
C PHE A 341 23.75 2.14 -6.57
N ASN A 342 24.74 2.82 -5.97
CA ASN A 342 26.06 2.28 -5.70
C ASN A 342 26.25 2.06 -4.20
N GLU A 343 26.30 0.81 -3.76
CA GLU A 343 26.52 0.52 -2.34
C GLU A 343 28.00 0.58 -1.93
N ASN A 344 28.91 0.66 -2.90
CA ASN A 344 30.36 0.54 -2.68
C ASN A 344 31.01 1.87 -2.27
N GLY A 345 32.19 1.77 -1.67
CA GLY A 345 33.01 2.90 -1.23
C GLY A 345 33.76 3.67 -2.33
N SER A 346 33.49 3.42 -3.61
CA SER A 346 34.11 4.14 -4.73
C SER A 346 33.12 4.41 -5.85
N THR A 347 33.33 5.52 -6.57
CA THR A 347 32.49 5.92 -7.71
C THR A 347 32.50 4.84 -8.80
N ALA A 348 31.34 4.54 -9.37
CA ALA A 348 31.19 3.60 -10.47
C ALA A 348 30.18 4.10 -11.51
N THR A 349 30.40 3.76 -12.78
CA THR A 349 29.38 3.91 -13.80
C THR A 349 28.36 2.79 -13.66
N ILE A 350 27.09 3.15 -13.51
CA ILE A 350 25.97 2.22 -13.48
C ILE A 350 25.05 2.56 -14.64
N SER A 351 24.52 1.56 -15.33
CA SER A 351 23.70 1.78 -16.52
C SER A 351 22.63 0.72 -16.72
N THR A 352 21.57 1.11 -17.40
CA THR A 352 20.53 0.24 -17.95
C THR A 352 20.04 0.80 -19.29
N THR A 353 19.00 0.21 -19.85
CA THR A 353 18.32 0.70 -21.06
C THR A 353 16.87 1.03 -20.76
N ALA A 354 16.27 1.93 -21.54
CA ALA A 354 14.84 2.23 -21.47
C ALA A 354 14.01 0.95 -21.62
N THR A 355 14.37 0.08 -22.57
CA THR A 355 13.69 -1.22 -22.77
C THR A 355 13.77 -2.10 -21.52
N ALA A 356 14.96 -2.27 -20.93
CA ALA A 356 15.11 -3.03 -19.69
C ALA A 356 14.40 -2.38 -18.50
N ALA A 357 14.25 -1.05 -18.51
CA ALA A 357 13.47 -0.31 -17.53
C ALA A 357 11.94 -0.44 -17.72
N GLY A 358 11.47 -1.22 -18.70
CA GLY A 358 10.04 -1.37 -19.01
C GLY A 358 9.49 -0.30 -19.95
N LEU A 359 10.31 0.67 -20.35
CA LEU A 359 9.98 1.61 -21.42
C LEU A 359 10.31 0.95 -22.76
N GLY A 360 9.36 0.18 -23.30
CA GLY A 360 9.49 -0.40 -24.65
C GLY A 360 9.83 0.63 -25.74
N ASN A 361 10.05 0.20 -26.99
CA ASN A 361 10.70 1.04 -28.01
C ASN A 361 10.04 2.41 -28.26
N ALA A 362 10.89 3.45 -28.26
CA ALA A 362 10.64 4.81 -28.75
C ALA A 362 11.95 5.32 -29.42
N SER A 363 11.86 6.32 -30.30
CA SER A 363 13.04 6.88 -30.97
C SER A 363 13.89 7.77 -30.06
N SER A 364 13.30 8.27 -28.97
CA SER A 364 13.95 9.16 -28.01
C SER A 364 13.23 9.11 -26.66
N PHE A 365 13.98 9.36 -25.59
CA PHE A 365 13.51 9.50 -24.21
C PHE A 365 14.11 10.74 -23.58
N GLN A 366 13.39 11.37 -22.64
CA GLN A 366 13.92 12.42 -21.77
C GLN A 366 14.20 11.86 -20.38
N LEU A 367 15.38 12.19 -19.84
CA LEU A 367 15.82 11.83 -18.50
C LEU A 367 15.86 13.10 -17.65
N LYS A 368 14.99 13.20 -16.66
CA LYS A 368 15.07 14.22 -15.62
C LYS A 368 15.74 13.62 -14.39
N ASP A 369 16.92 14.11 -14.02
CA ASP A 369 17.54 13.79 -12.73
C ASP A 369 16.75 14.49 -11.62
N LEU A 370 16.24 13.71 -10.66
CA LEU A 370 15.33 14.21 -9.63
C LEU A 370 16.04 14.93 -8.49
N TRP A 371 17.37 14.91 -8.45
CA TRP A 371 18.17 15.68 -7.51
C TRP A 371 18.78 16.91 -8.17
N SER A 372 19.53 16.74 -9.25
CA SER A 372 20.18 17.88 -9.93
C SER A 372 19.20 18.71 -10.77
N LYS A 373 18.01 18.18 -11.04
CA LYS A 373 16.96 18.76 -11.88
C LYS A 373 17.34 18.88 -13.36
N ALA A 374 18.52 18.39 -13.75
CA ALA A 374 18.97 18.39 -15.13
C ALA A 374 18.07 17.50 -15.99
N VAL A 375 17.72 17.99 -17.18
CA VAL A 375 16.98 17.24 -18.20
C VAL A 375 17.90 16.98 -19.38
N THR A 376 18.03 15.72 -19.76
CA THR A 376 18.80 15.29 -20.93
C THR A 376 17.95 14.40 -21.82
N SER A 377 18.43 14.10 -23.04
CA SER A 377 17.77 13.18 -23.96
C SER A 377 18.68 11.99 -24.28
N THR A 378 18.07 10.84 -24.51
CA THR A 378 18.76 9.61 -24.94
C THR A 378 17.95 8.90 -26.01
N THR A 379 18.59 8.03 -26.78
CA THR A 379 17.93 7.09 -27.71
C THR A 379 17.61 5.75 -27.04
N GLY A 380 18.03 5.54 -25.79
CA GLY A 380 17.67 4.35 -25.02
C GLY A 380 18.61 4.02 -23.85
N THR A 381 19.85 4.48 -23.86
CA THR A 381 20.79 4.24 -22.74
C THR A 381 20.50 5.18 -21.58
N ILE A 382 20.41 4.62 -20.37
CA ILE A 382 20.30 5.36 -19.11
C ILE A 382 21.55 5.03 -18.30
N SER A 383 22.40 6.02 -18.03
CA SER A 383 23.69 5.80 -17.39
C SER A 383 24.10 7.01 -16.55
N ALA A 384 24.84 6.77 -15.47
CA ALA A 384 25.42 7.81 -14.65
C ALA A 384 26.73 7.36 -14.00
N SER A 385 27.62 8.32 -13.73
CA SER A 385 28.71 8.14 -12.78
C SER A 385 28.15 8.34 -11.36
N VAL A 386 28.02 7.25 -10.62
CA VAL A 386 27.36 7.23 -9.30
C VAL A 386 28.45 7.23 -8.23
N PRO A 387 28.51 8.22 -7.32
CA PRO A 387 29.55 8.30 -6.30
C PRO A 387 29.46 7.14 -5.31
N ALA A 388 30.49 7.00 -4.47
CA ALA A 388 30.47 6.07 -3.35
C ALA A 388 29.21 6.27 -2.50
N HIS A 389 28.50 5.20 -2.17
CA HIS A 389 27.25 5.19 -1.42
C HIS A 389 26.13 6.07 -2.01
N GLY A 390 26.28 6.47 -3.28
CA GLY A 390 25.39 7.40 -3.95
C GLY A 390 24.28 6.73 -4.73
N THR A 391 23.27 7.53 -5.06
CA THR A 391 22.22 7.17 -6.01
C THR A 391 22.04 8.28 -7.04
N VAL A 392 21.73 7.90 -8.26
CA VAL A 392 21.18 8.81 -9.27
C VAL A 392 19.79 8.30 -9.62
N VAL A 393 18.79 9.16 -9.45
CA VAL A 393 17.39 8.83 -9.74
C VAL A 393 16.93 9.66 -10.91
N TYR A 394 16.52 9.00 -11.98
CA TYR A 394 15.92 9.61 -13.15
C TYR A 394 14.42 9.34 -13.16
N ARG A 395 13.62 10.34 -13.54
CA ARG A 395 12.34 10.10 -14.20
C ARG A 395 12.57 10.07 -15.69
N VAL A 396 12.20 8.97 -16.31
CA VAL A 396 12.40 8.71 -17.73
C VAL A 396 11.05 8.75 -18.41
N SER A 397 10.88 9.71 -19.31
CA SER A 397 9.68 9.87 -20.13
C SER A 397 10.00 9.57 -21.58
N ARG A 398 9.02 9.06 -22.32
CA ARG A 398 9.16 8.85 -23.77
C ARG A 398 9.07 10.21 -24.46
N ALA A 399 9.92 10.45 -25.46
CA ALA A 399 9.70 11.57 -26.37
C ALA A 399 8.63 11.15 -27.39
N GLY A 400 7.40 11.57 -27.15
CA GLY A 400 6.22 11.26 -27.98
C GLY A 400 4.96 11.18 -27.12
N THR A 401 3.83 11.66 -27.63
CA THR A 401 2.53 11.57 -26.94
C THR A 401 1.96 10.18 -27.12
N PHE A 402 1.49 9.54 -26.04
CA PHE A 402 0.56 8.43 -26.19
C PHE A 402 -0.63 8.93 -27.04
N THR A 403 -1.00 8.19 -28.07
CA THR A 403 -2.18 8.52 -28.86
C THR A 403 -3.39 7.87 -28.20
N ALA A 404 -4.40 8.69 -27.91
CA ALA A 404 -5.70 8.18 -27.49
C ALA A 404 -6.25 7.21 -28.56
N PRO A 405 -7.09 6.23 -28.18
CA PRO A 405 -7.76 5.37 -29.14
C PRO A 405 -8.51 6.20 -30.20
N PRO A 406 -8.66 5.66 -31.42
CA PRO A 406 -9.45 6.32 -32.45
C PRO A 406 -10.90 6.50 -32.01
N ALA A 407 -11.62 7.43 -32.64
CA ALA A 407 -13.05 7.60 -32.40
C ALA A 407 -13.81 6.29 -32.75
N GLY A 408 -14.83 5.96 -31.95
CA GLY A 408 -15.53 4.69 -31.99
C GLY A 408 -15.08 3.72 -30.89
N THR A 409 -15.48 2.45 -31.03
CA THR A 409 -15.16 1.39 -30.07
C THR A 409 -13.93 0.61 -30.56
N THR A 410 -12.91 0.51 -29.71
CA THR A 410 -11.65 -0.19 -30.00
C THR A 410 -11.44 -1.33 -29.00
N GLN A 411 -10.99 -2.48 -29.48
CA GLN A 411 -10.58 -3.60 -28.63
C GLN A 411 -9.31 -3.23 -27.85
N VAL A 412 -9.32 -3.45 -26.54
CA VAL A 412 -8.21 -3.13 -25.64
C VAL A 412 -6.95 -3.91 -26.00
N SER A 413 -7.09 -5.15 -26.45
CA SER A 413 -5.98 -5.98 -26.91
C SER A 413 -5.32 -5.49 -28.21
N SER A 414 -6.01 -4.66 -28.99
CA SER A 414 -5.43 -3.98 -30.17
C SER A 414 -4.69 -2.68 -29.82
N LEU A 415 -4.87 -2.19 -28.60
CA LEU A 415 -4.24 -0.97 -28.11
C LEU A 415 -2.90 -1.30 -27.44
N ARG A 416 -1.97 -0.36 -27.53
CA ARG A 416 -0.73 -0.43 -26.75
C ARG A 416 -0.99 0.10 -25.35
N ALA A 417 -0.80 -0.76 -24.34
CA ALA A 417 -0.80 -0.32 -22.96
C ALA A 417 0.31 0.71 -22.73
N SER A 418 -0.04 1.81 -22.05
CA SER A 418 0.91 2.82 -21.58
C SER A 418 1.76 2.31 -20.41
N MET A 419 1.22 1.34 -19.65
CA MET A 419 1.89 0.63 -18.56
C MET A 419 1.27 -0.76 -18.44
N SER A 420 2.09 -1.77 -18.13
CA SER A 420 1.67 -3.12 -17.78
C SER A 420 2.53 -3.64 -16.61
N ALA A 421 1.90 -3.93 -15.49
CA ALA A 421 2.49 -4.61 -14.34
C ALA A 421 1.66 -5.85 -14.02
N ASN A 422 2.31 -6.93 -13.62
CA ASN A 422 1.67 -8.20 -13.38
C ASN A 422 2.38 -8.96 -12.25
N GLY A 423 1.62 -9.60 -11.36
CA GLY A 423 2.20 -10.26 -10.19
C GLY A 423 3.03 -11.50 -10.54
N TRP A 424 2.65 -12.20 -11.61
CA TRP A 424 3.35 -13.37 -12.13
C TRP A 424 3.25 -13.42 -13.65
N GLY A 425 4.38 -13.58 -14.33
CA GLY A 425 4.45 -13.60 -15.79
C GLY A 425 4.13 -12.25 -16.44
N PRO A 426 4.24 -12.14 -17.78
CA PRO A 426 3.81 -10.94 -18.48
C PRO A 426 2.29 -10.84 -18.57
N VAL A 427 1.77 -9.63 -18.83
CA VAL A 427 0.38 -9.46 -19.27
C VAL A 427 0.25 -10.05 -20.68
N GLU A 428 -0.75 -10.89 -20.88
CA GLU A 428 -0.98 -11.62 -22.12
C GLU A 428 -2.08 -10.95 -22.96
N ILE A 429 -1.88 -10.90 -24.28
CA ILE A 429 -2.81 -10.27 -25.22
C ILE A 429 -3.54 -11.37 -25.99
N ASP A 430 -4.89 -11.34 -25.93
CA ASP A 430 -5.77 -12.34 -26.54
C ASP A 430 -5.50 -13.78 -26.06
N ARG A 431 -4.87 -13.93 -24.89
CA ARG A 431 -4.51 -15.18 -24.23
C ARG A 431 -4.58 -15.05 -22.71
N SER A 432 -4.84 -16.14 -22.02
CA SER A 432 -4.75 -16.27 -20.55
C SER A 432 -3.30 -16.05 -20.08
N ASN A 433 -3.05 -15.93 -18.78
CA ASN A 433 -1.69 -15.79 -18.26
C ASN A 433 -0.92 -17.13 -18.29
N GLY A 434 0.11 -17.26 -19.11
CA GLY A 434 0.91 -18.50 -19.22
C GLY A 434 2.16 -18.57 -18.33
N GLU A 435 2.29 -17.65 -17.38
CA GLU A 435 3.30 -17.57 -16.31
C GLU A 435 4.72 -17.15 -16.70
N LYS A 436 5.23 -17.51 -17.88
CA LYS A 436 6.68 -17.42 -18.16
C LYS A 436 7.04 -16.38 -19.21
N ALA A 437 6.55 -16.54 -20.42
CA ALA A 437 7.00 -15.80 -21.59
C ALA A 437 5.83 -15.30 -22.41
N ALA A 438 5.93 -14.06 -22.89
CA ALA A 438 4.83 -13.44 -23.65
C ALA A 438 4.34 -14.37 -24.78
N GLY A 439 3.05 -14.65 -24.78
CA GLY A 439 2.34 -15.47 -25.74
C GLY A 439 2.28 -16.96 -25.40
N ASP A 440 2.68 -17.40 -24.21
CA ASP A 440 2.60 -18.80 -23.77
C ASP A 440 1.26 -19.20 -23.13
N GLY A 441 0.38 -18.23 -22.91
CA GLY A 441 -0.99 -18.40 -22.46
C GLY A 441 -1.90 -19.21 -23.38
N ARG A 442 -3.05 -19.62 -22.84
CA ARG A 442 -4.10 -20.38 -23.54
C ARG A 442 -5.21 -19.46 -24.02
N THR A 443 -6.29 -20.01 -24.57
CA THR A 443 -7.49 -19.25 -24.91
C THR A 443 -8.15 -18.71 -23.64
N LEU A 444 -8.45 -17.41 -23.63
CA LEU A 444 -9.21 -16.73 -22.57
C LEU A 444 -10.55 -17.43 -22.36
N THR A 445 -10.78 -17.98 -21.17
CA THR A 445 -12.01 -18.70 -20.87
C THR A 445 -12.49 -18.41 -19.46
N ILE A 446 -13.74 -17.95 -19.32
CA ILE A 446 -14.34 -17.65 -18.01
C ILE A 446 -15.67 -18.40 -17.89
N GLY A 447 -15.78 -19.29 -16.90
CA GLY A 447 -16.99 -20.07 -16.63
C GLY A 447 -17.44 -20.90 -17.83
N GLY A 448 -16.49 -21.45 -18.60
CA GLY A 448 -16.71 -22.21 -19.83
C GLY A 448 -16.99 -21.37 -21.08
N THR A 449 -17.02 -20.04 -20.98
CA THR A 449 -17.22 -19.14 -22.13
C THR A 449 -15.87 -18.71 -22.68
N THR A 450 -15.60 -19.00 -23.95
CA THR A 450 -14.34 -18.63 -24.61
C THR A 450 -14.43 -17.24 -25.23
N TYR A 451 -13.36 -16.47 -25.12
CA TYR A 451 -13.23 -15.15 -25.70
C TYR A 451 -12.06 -15.11 -26.69
N ALA A 452 -12.27 -14.44 -27.82
CA ALA A 452 -11.22 -14.27 -28.82
C ALA A 452 -10.29 -13.09 -28.50
N HIS A 453 -10.80 -12.10 -27.76
CA HIS A 453 -10.06 -10.90 -27.43
C HIS A 453 -10.06 -10.60 -25.94
N GLY A 454 -8.99 -9.99 -25.45
CA GLY A 454 -8.89 -9.54 -24.07
C GLY A 454 -7.46 -9.49 -23.55
N LEU A 455 -7.34 -9.40 -22.22
CA LEU A 455 -6.07 -9.43 -21.51
C LEU A 455 -6.08 -10.56 -20.48
N GLY A 456 -5.08 -11.44 -20.51
CA GLY A 456 -4.81 -12.39 -19.44
C GLY A 456 -3.79 -11.83 -18.47
N VAL A 457 -4.12 -11.84 -17.19
CA VAL A 457 -3.27 -11.30 -16.11
C VAL A 457 -3.24 -12.24 -14.91
N HIS A 458 -2.34 -11.98 -13.98
CA HIS A 458 -2.33 -12.57 -12.64
C HIS A 458 -2.78 -11.49 -11.63
N SER A 459 -3.27 -11.85 -10.45
CA SER A 459 -3.47 -10.87 -9.37
C SER A 459 -2.17 -10.14 -9.02
N ARG A 460 -2.30 -8.96 -8.41
CA ARG A 460 -1.24 -7.93 -8.30
C ARG A 460 -0.86 -7.36 -9.66
N SER A 461 -1.84 -7.20 -10.54
CA SER A 461 -1.66 -6.57 -11.85
C SER A 461 -2.32 -5.22 -11.96
N GLU A 462 -1.71 -4.36 -12.77
CA GLU A 462 -2.31 -3.11 -13.24
C GLU A 462 -1.92 -2.87 -14.70
N VAL A 463 -2.91 -2.69 -15.56
CA VAL A 463 -2.72 -2.38 -16.99
C VAL A 463 -3.36 -1.04 -17.32
N ARG A 464 -2.61 -0.11 -17.89
CA ARG A 464 -3.08 1.26 -18.15
C ARG A 464 -3.13 1.61 -19.62
N TYR A 465 -4.20 2.27 -20.03
CA TYR A 465 -4.35 2.86 -21.37
C TYR A 465 -4.57 4.38 -21.28
N TYR A 466 -3.85 5.13 -22.12
CA TYR A 466 -4.06 6.57 -22.27
C TYR A 466 -5.30 6.85 -23.10
N LEU A 467 -6.20 7.68 -22.57
CA LEU A 467 -7.46 8.07 -23.19
C LEU A 467 -7.45 9.50 -23.72
N GLY A 468 -6.53 10.34 -23.21
CA GLY A 468 -6.41 11.76 -23.59
C GLY A 468 -7.66 12.60 -23.36
N GLY A 469 -8.56 12.20 -22.44
CA GLY A 469 -9.83 12.88 -22.17
C GLY A 469 -10.89 12.70 -23.26
N ARG A 470 -10.64 11.83 -24.26
CA ARG A 470 -11.50 11.66 -25.44
C ARG A 470 -12.45 10.47 -25.37
N CYS A 471 -12.29 9.63 -24.35
CA CYS A 471 -13.05 8.39 -24.21
C CYS A 471 -14.16 8.53 -23.18
N THR A 472 -15.23 7.77 -23.37
CA THR A 472 -16.45 7.88 -22.54
C THR A 472 -16.75 6.59 -21.81
N THR A 473 -16.43 5.43 -22.39
CA THR A 473 -16.77 4.13 -21.79
C THR A 473 -15.61 3.15 -21.89
N PHE A 474 -15.31 2.47 -20.78
CA PHE A 474 -14.61 1.18 -20.76
C PHE A 474 -15.60 0.07 -20.43
N GLN A 475 -15.45 -1.10 -21.06
CA GLN A 475 -16.25 -2.28 -20.78
C GLN A 475 -15.45 -3.57 -20.94
N ALA A 476 -15.72 -4.57 -20.12
CA ALA A 476 -15.17 -5.92 -20.25
C ALA A 476 -16.08 -6.96 -19.57
N TRP A 477 -15.89 -8.21 -19.92
CA TRP A 477 -16.22 -9.35 -19.06
C TRP A 477 -15.02 -9.65 -18.17
N ALA A 478 -15.24 -9.76 -16.87
CA ALA A 478 -14.21 -9.96 -15.86
C ALA A 478 -14.44 -11.29 -15.15
N GLY A 479 -13.37 -12.03 -14.88
CA GLY A 479 -13.43 -13.29 -14.14
C GLY A 479 -12.06 -13.95 -13.99
N VAL A 480 -12.02 -15.02 -13.19
CA VAL A 480 -10.87 -15.91 -13.08
C VAL A 480 -10.85 -16.81 -14.33
N ASP A 481 -9.68 -17.01 -14.93
CA ASP A 481 -9.53 -17.87 -16.11
C ASP A 481 -9.65 -19.35 -15.71
N ASP A 482 -10.43 -20.10 -16.49
CA ASP A 482 -10.75 -21.51 -16.26
C ASP A 482 -9.51 -22.42 -16.20
N GLU A 483 -8.36 -21.99 -16.73
CA GLU A 483 -7.12 -22.77 -16.68
C GLU A 483 -6.60 -23.02 -15.27
N THR A 484 -7.02 -22.18 -14.32
CA THR A 484 -6.69 -22.31 -12.89
C THR A 484 -7.71 -23.12 -12.10
N GLY A 485 -8.78 -23.56 -12.76
CA GLY A 485 -9.89 -24.29 -12.15
C GLY A 485 -10.64 -23.44 -11.12
N ASN A 486 -11.12 -24.08 -10.05
CA ASN A 486 -12.05 -23.46 -9.10
C ASN A 486 -11.37 -22.71 -7.94
N ASN A 487 -10.04 -22.60 -7.94
CA ASN A 487 -9.27 -22.24 -6.75
C ASN A 487 -8.92 -20.75 -6.66
N GLY A 488 -8.94 -20.01 -7.78
CA GLY A 488 -8.57 -18.59 -7.79
C GLY A 488 -9.65 -17.69 -7.21
N ALA A 489 -9.23 -16.60 -6.57
CA ALA A 489 -10.13 -15.56 -6.07
C ALA A 489 -9.46 -14.18 -6.18
N VAL A 490 -10.05 -13.29 -6.98
CA VAL A 490 -9.48 -11.96 -7.22
C VAL A 490 -10.52 -10.85 -7.08
N ALA A 491 -10.09 -9.67 -6.66
CA ALA A 491 -10.87 -8.45 -6.80
C ALA A 491 -10.47 -7.72 -8.10
N MET A 492 -11.43 -7.34 -8.93
CA MET A 492 -11.16 -6.70 -10.23
C MET A 492 -11.77 -5.30 -10.30
N GLU A 493 -10.95 -4.30 -10.57
CA GLU A 493 -11.31 -2.89 -10.46
C GLU A 493 -10.92 -2.09 -11.71
N VAL A 494 -11.74 -1.10 -12.04
CA VAL A 494 -11.48 -0.15 -13.13
C VAL A 494 -11.37 1.24 -12.54
N TRP A 495 -10.20 1.84 -12.67
CA TRP A 495 -9.90 3.19 -12.21
C TRP A 495 -9.73 4.11 -13.41
N ALA A 496 -10.14 5.37 -13.26
CA ALA A 496 -9.91 6.39 -14.28
C ALA A 496 -9.42 7.68 -13.63
N SER A 497 -8.20 8.09 -14.00
CA SER A 497 -7.49 9.26 -13.43
C SER A 497 -7.54 9.31 -11.89
N GLY A 498 -7.18 8.19 -11.24
CA GLY A 498 -7.06 8.09 -9.78
C GLY A 498 -8.37 7.88 -9.03
N THR A 499 -9.52 7.77 -9.70
CA THR A 499 -10.82 7.48 -9.08
C THR A 499 -11.34 6.11 -9.55
N MET A 500 -11.75 5.25 -8.62
CA MET A 500 -12.41 3.99 -8.99
C MET A 500 -13.76 4.30 -9.65
N ARG A 501 -13.97 3.76 -10.85
CA ARG A 501 -15.18 3.98 -11.66
C ARG A 501 -16.10 2.77 -11.70
N ALA A 502 -15.54 1.56 -11.61
CA ALA A 502 -16.30 0.32 -11.56
C ALA A 502 -15.49 -0.79 -10.90
N THR A 503 -16.19 -1.84 -10.45
CA THR A 503 -15.59 -3.06 -9.91
C THR A 503 -16.45 -4.26 -10.26
N ALA A 504 -15.84 -5.43 -10.49
CA ALA A 504 -16.53 -6.72 -10.53
C ALA A 504 -16.80 -7.29 -9.13
N GLY A 505 -16.32 -6.60 -8.08
CA GLY A 505 -16.18 -7.15 -6.74
C GLY A 505 -15.13 -8.26 -6.73
N VAL A 506 -15.25 -9.14 -5.75
CA VAL A 506 -14.50 -10.40 -5.72
C VAL A 506 -15.16 -11.39 -6.70
N VAL A 507 -14.36 -11.99 -7.57
CA VAL A 507 -14.72 -13.09 -8.47
C VAL A 507 -13.96 -14.35 -8.06
N HIS A 508 -14.60 -15.50 -8.17
CA HIS A 508 -14.00 -16.80 -7.88
C HIS A 508 -13.88 -17.64 -9.15
N GLY A 509 -12.99 -18.64 -9.18
CA GLY A 509 -12.89 -19.61 -10.28
C GLY A 509 -14.17 -20.42 -10.53
N THR A 510 -15.14 -20.35 -9.63
CA THR A 510 -16.47 -20.96 -9.80
C THR A 510 -17.53 -19.99 -10.36
N ASP A 511 -17.22 -18.70 -10.44
CA ASP A 511 -18.11 -17.68 -10.97
C ASP A 511 -18.09 -17.70 -12.52
N GLY A 512 -19.23 -17.36 -13.12
CA GLY A 512 -19.28 -17.00 -14.54
C GLY A 512 -18.75 -15.59 -14.81
N PRO A 513 -18.64 -15.20 -16.09
CA PRO A 513 -18.15 -13.88 -16.48
C PRO A 513 -19.04 -12.76 -15.94
N LYS A 514 -18.43 -11.78 -15.23
CA LYS A 514 -19.12 -10.60 -14.71
C LYS A 514 -18.87 -9.40 -15.61
N ARG A 515 -19.94 -8.72 -16.04
CA ARG A 515 -19.79 -7.53 -16.90
C ARG A 515 -19.41 -6.32 -16.06
N VAL A 516 -18.32 -5.66 -16.42
CA VAL A 516 -17.88 -4.39 -15.84
C VAL A 516 -18.03 -3.28 -16.87
N THR A 517 -18.57 -2.14 -16.45
CA THR A 517 -18.69 -0.95 -17.31
C THR A 517 -18.38 0.29 -16.49
N ALA A 518 -17.45 1.10 -16.98
CA ALA A 518 -16.97 2.30 -16.32
C ALA A 518 -17.16 3.53 -17.21
N ASP A 519 -17.72 4.60 -16.63
CA ASP A 519 -17.67 5.94 -17.22
C ASP A 519 -16.26 6.51 -17.04
N VAL A 520 -15.58 6.74 -18.17
CA VAL A 520 -14.23 7.28 -18.24
C VAL A 520 -14.20 8.67 -18.89
N THR A 521 -15.35 9.34 -18.97
CA THR A 521 -15.50 10.66 -19.58
C THR A 521 -14.54 11.67 -18.96
N GLY A 522 -13.75 12.33 -19.81
CA GLY A 522 -12.77 13.33 -19.40
C GLY A 522 -11.51 12.76 -18.72
N ALA A 523 -11.43 11.45 -18.49
CA ALA A 523 -10.26 10.83 -17.90
C ALA A 523 -9.08 10.81 -18.87
N GLN A 524 -7.89 11.05 -18.35
CA GLN A 524 -6.65 10.96 -19.13
C GLN A 524 -6.20 9.51 -19.31
N TYR A 525 -6.54 8.63 -18.37
CA TYR A 525 -6.14 7.23 -18.37
C TYR A 525 -7.25 6.36 -17.79
N VAL A 526 -7.29 5.10 -18.22
CA VAL A 526 -8.00 3.99 -17.54
C VAL A 526 -6.98 2.96 -17.07
N ASN A 527 -7.12 2.49 -15.84
CA ASN A 527 -6.29 1.48 -15.22
C ASN A 527 -7.18 0.28 -14.88
N LEU A 528 -6.74 -0.91 -15.27
CA LEU A 528 -7.39 -2.19 -15.02
C LEU A 528 -6.57 -2.91 -13.96
N ALA A 529 -7.12 -3.05 -12.75
CA ALA A 529 -6.41 -3.62 -11.61
C ALA A 529 -7.01 -4.96 -11.21
N VAL A 530 -6.15 -5.95 -10.95
CA VAL A 530 -6.54 -7.23 -10.35
C VAL A 530 -5.76 -7.40 -9.06
N LEU A 531 -6.47 -7.47 -7.94
CA LEU A 531 -5.92 -7.55 -6.59
C LEU A 531 -6.15 -8.95 -6.02
N PRO A 532 -5.20 -9.53 -5.26
CA PRO A 532 -5.39 -10.81 -4.61
C PRO A 532 -6.42 -10.69 -3.49
N THR A 533 -7.05 -11.80 -3.09
CA THR A 533 -7.89 -11.82 -1.89
C THR A 533 -7.14 -12.36 -0.67
N VAL A 534 -7.85 -12.63 0.42
CA VAL A 534 -7.26 -13.09 1.69
C VAL A 534 -6.63 -14.48 1.65
N ASP A 535 -6.96 -15.29 0.63
CA ASP A 535 -6.31 -16.59 0.37
C ASP A 535 -4.94 -16.45 -0.31
N GLY A 536 -4.54 -15.21 -0.63
CA GLY A 536 -3.28 -14.90 -1.27
C GLY A 536 -3.37 -15.07 -2.79
N PRO A 537 -2.22 -14.96 -3.48
CA PRO A 537 -2.22 -14.78 -4.93
C PRO A 537 -2.21 -16.11 -5.71
N ASN A 538 -2.49 -17.26 -5.08
CA ASN A 538 -2.35 -18.56 -5.75
C ASN A 538 -3.55 -18.84 -6.64
N TYR A 539 -3.33 -19.34 -7.86
CA TYR A 539 -4.39 -19.63 -8.86
C TYR A 539 -5.12 -18.39 -9.37
N ASP A 540 -4.59 -17.20 -9.15
CA ASP A 540 -5.25 -15.94 -9.48
C ASP A 540 -4.98 -15.48 -10.92
N HIS A 541 -5.12 -16.37 -11.89
CA HIS A 541 -5.13 -15.94 -13.30
C HIS A 541 -6.51 -15.37 -13.60
N ALA A 542 -6.56 -14.17 -14.17
CA ALA A 542 -7.79 -13.44 -14.40
C ALA A 542 -7.79 -12.79 -15.78
N ASP A 543 -9.00 -12.63 -16.31
CA ASP A 543 -9.23 -12.18 -17.67
C ASP A 543 -10.05 -10.90 -17.71
N TRP A 544 -9.55 -9.92 -18.45
CA TRP A 544 -10.35 -8.82 -18.98
C TRP A 544 -10.87 -9.20 -20.38
N ALA A 545 -11.85 -10.09 -20.37
CA ALA A 545 -12.68 -10.63 -21.45
C ALA A 545 -13.28 -9.58 -22.41
N ASP A 546 -13.03 -9.65 -23.73
CA ASP A 546 -13.63 -8.76 -24.76
C ASP A 546 -13.60 -7.27 -24.35
N ALA A 547 -12.49 -6.85 -23.74
CA ALA A 547 -12.35 -5.53 -23.19
C ALA A 547 -12.31 -4.47 -24.30
N THR A 548 -13.13 -3.43 -24.19
CA THR A 548 -13.25 -2.35 -25.19
C THR A 548 -13.22 -0.96 -24.55
N ILE A 549 -12.72 0.01 -25.31
CA ILE A 549 -12.78 1.44 -24.98
C ILE A 549 -13.50 2.18 -26.11
N THR A 550 -14.46 3.04 -25.76
CA THR A 550 -15.20 3.87 -26.72
C THR A 550 -14.81 5.34 -26.59
N CYS A 551 -14.44 5.97 -27.71
CA CYS A 551 -13.99 7.36 -27.77
C CYS A 551 -14.72 8.21 -28.82
N SER A 552 -14.68 9.53 -28.60
CA SER A 552 -15.28 10.57 -29.46
C SER A 552 -14.27 11.33 -30.33
#